data_AF-A0A4Q4BHH0-F1
#
_entry.id   AF-A0A4Q4BHH0-F1
#
_cell.length_a   1.000
_cell.length_b   1.000
_cell.length_c   1.000
_cell.angle_alpha   90.00
_cell.angle_beta   90.00
_cell.angle_gamma   90.00
#
_symmetry.space_group_name_H-M   'P 1'
#
loop_
_entity.id
_entity.type
_entity.pdbx_description
1 polymer ?
#
loop_
_entity_poly.entity_id
_entity_poly.type
_entity_poly.pdbx_seq_one_letter_code
_entity_poly.pdbx_strand_id
1 'polypeptide(L)'
;MTDVIRRKIDRARPTQGEGAPGADRGWRLALARAARDAMGLDLEFRSLRIVRQSLAEILEVVPDRALLALLDGPQGGLGVIMLGAPVTAALIEKQTLGKVGTQTPVLRKASRIDAAMVAGVIDRALAGLDEALADEADLLWAGGFRYASYLEDARPLGLMLEDEPYRVLLAEVALGDAGREGRVILVLPAAGRGTSPALPAEASVDEAPHFSEALSAQVM
;
A
#
# COMPACT_ATOMS: atom_id res chain seq x y z
N MET A 1 35.88 44.41 1.09
CA MET A 1 35.96 43.41 0.00
C MET A 1 36.07 42.04 0.68
N THR A 2 35.26 41.07 0.23
CA THR A 2 35.18 39.67 0.72
C THR A 2 34.11 39.41 1.79
N ASP A 3 32.88 39.11 1.36
CA ASP A 3 31.99 38.09 1.98
C ASP A 3 30.66 37.95 1.23
N VAL A 4 30.70 37.38 0.01
CA VAL A 4 29.48 37.08 -0.78
C VAL A 4 29.51 35.66 -1.38
N ILE A 5 30.32 34.73 -0.85
CA ILE A 5 30.39 33.35 -1.39
C ILE A 5 30.25 32.31 -0.28
N ARG A 6 29.13 32.34 0.45
CA ARG A 6 28.69 31.19 1.29
C ARG A 6 27.23 30.78 1.10
N ARG A 7 26.53 31.35 0.12
CA ARG A 7 25.09 31.09 -0.07
C ARG A 7 24.77 30.58 -1.48
N LYS A 8 25.35 29.44 -1.89
CA LYS A 8 24.90 28.76 -3.13
C LYS A 8 25.40 27.33 -3.35
N ILE A 9 25.50 26.52 -2.30
CA ILE A 9 25.65 25.06 -2.47
C ILE A 9 24.79 24.34 -1.44
N ASP A 10 23.47 24.38 -1.67
CA ASP A 10 22.62 23.22 -1.37
C ASP A 10 22.06 22.77 -2.71
N ARG A 11 22.94 22.06 -3.43
CA ARG A 11 22.65 21.45 -4.72
C ARG A 11 21.83 20.20 -4.40
N ALA A 12 20.58 20.21 -4.87
CA ALA A 12 19.63 19.10 -4.86
C ALA A 12 20.33 17.74 -4.74
N ARG A 13 20.23 17.13 -3.55
CA ARG A 13 20.47 15.71 -3.39
C ARG A 13 19.45 15.03 -4.29
N PRO A 14 19.85 14.14 -5.23
CA PRO A 14 18.87 13.34 -5.93
C PRO A 14 18.07 12.61 -4.85
N THR A 15 16.77 12.86 -4.80
CA THR A 15 15.84 12.09 -3.99
C THR A 15 16.05 10.64 -4.38
N GLN A 16 16.61 9.85 -3.46
CA GLN A 16 16.58 8.40 -3.55
C GLN A 16 15.13 8.02 -3.92
N GLY A 17 14.97 7.26 -4.99
CA GLY A 17 13.69 7.10 -5.70
C GLY A 17 12.50 6.95 -4.75
N GLU A 18 11.46 7.76 -5.00
CA GLU A 18 10.18 7.66 -4.31
C GLU A 18 9.61 6.26 -4.52
N GLY A 19 9.72 5.43 -3.47
CA GLY A 19 9.50 3.99 -3.51
C GLY A 19 10.84 3.24 -3.38
N ALA A 20 11.20 2.83 -2.17
CA ALA A 20 12.11 1.72 -2.05
C ALA A 20 11.47 0.50 -2.75
N PRO A 21 12.25 -0.43 -3.31
CA PRO A 21 11.69 -1.56 -4.07
C PRO A 21 10.72 -2.47 -3.27
N GLY A 22 10.61 -2.27 -1.95
CA GLY A 22 9.74 -3.02 -1.05
C GLY A 22 8.25 -2.91 -1.39
N ALA A 23 7.68 -1.70 -1.45
CA ALA A 23 6.22 -1.55 -1.56
C ALA A 23 5.62 -1.99 -2.90
N ASP A 24 6.29 -1.71 -4.03
CA ASP A 24 5.83 -2.18 -5.35
C ASP A 24 5.81 -3.72 -5.37
N ARG A 25 6.94 -4.35 -5.01
CA ARG A 25 7.07 -5.82 -5.00
C ARG A 25 6.11 -6.45 -3.99
N GLY A 26 6.06 -5.90 -2.78
CA GLY A 26 5.20 -6.38 -1.70
C GLY A 26 3.73 -6.32 -2.06
N TRP A 27 3.28 -5.20 -2.65
CA TRP A 27 1.89 -5.07 -3.10
C TRP A 27 1.54 -6.04 -4.23
N ARG A 28 2.44 -6.24 -5.20
CA ARG A 28 2.24 -7.23 -6.26
C ARG A 28 2.03 -8.64 -5.70
N LEU A 29 2.92 -9.05 -4.81
CA LEU A 29 2.87 -10.36 -4.18
C LEU A 29 1.60 -10.52 -3.34
N ALA A 30 1.33 -9.54 -2.46
CA ALA A 30 0.23 -9.60 -1.52
C ALA A 30 -1.13 -9.63 -2.21
N LEU A 31 -1.37 -8.77 -3.20
CA LEU A 31 -2.64 -8.72 -3.91
C LEU A 31 -2.88 -9.99 -4.75
N ALA A 32 -1.87 -10.44 -5.51
CA ALA A 32 -1.99 -11.65 -6.32
C ALA A 32 -2.23 -12.89 -5.44
N ARG A 33 -1.50 -13.00 -4.32
CA ARG A 33 -1.69 -14.07 -3.35
C ARG A 33 -3.06 -14.01 -2.69
N ALA A 34 -3.52 -12.83 -2.27
CA ALA A 34 -4.83 -12.69 -1.65
C ALA A 34 -5.97 -13.11 -2.59
N ALA A 35 -5.91 -12.71 -3.87
CA ALA A 35 -6.88 -13.13 -4.88
C ALA A 35 -6.87 -14.66 -5.09
N ARG A 36 -5.69 -15.27 -5.16
CA ARG A 36 -5.53 -16.72 -5.31
C ARG A 36 -6.01 -17.49 -4.09
N ASP A 37 -5.55 -17.11 -2.89
CA ASP A 37 -5.82 -17.86 -1.65
C ASP A 37 -7.27 -17.70 -1.18
N ALA A 38 -7.92 -16.57 -1.48
CA ALA A 38 -9.32 -16.33 -1.09
C ALA A 38 -10.33 -16.82 -2.13
N MET A 39 -10.01 -16.77 -3.42
CA MET A 39 -10.98 -17.01 -4.50
C MET A 39 -10.51 -17.98 -5.58
N GLY A 40 -9.28 -18.49 -5.52
CA GLY A 40 -8.67 -19.27 -6.59
C GLY A 40 -8.55 -18.48 -7.90
N LEU A 41 -8.42 -17.15 -7.80
CA LEU A 41 -8.32 -16.25 -8.94
C LEU A 41 -6.86 -15.88 -9.18
N ASP A 42 -6.35 -16.20 -10.36
CA ASP A 42 -5.06 -15.67 -10.80
C ASP A 42 -5.21 -14.20 -11.21
N LEU A 43 -4.30 -13.39 -10.69
CA LEU A 43 -4.19 -11.96 -10.96
C LEU A 43 -2.75 -11.68 -11.39
N GLU A 44 -2.60 -11.10 -12.58
CA GLU A 44 -1.33 -10.71 -13.15
C GLU A 44 -1.24 -9.18 -13.26
N PHE A 45 -0.12 -8.60 -12.85
CA PHE A 45 0.09 -7.15 -13.01
C PHE A 45 0.66 -6.84 -14.39
N ARG A 46 -0.07 -6.04 -15.17
CA ARG A 46 0.41 -5.46 -16.45
C ARG A 46 1.32 -4.26 -16.19
N SER A 47 0.96 -3.43 -15.22
CA SER A 47 1.81 -2.34 -14.74
C SER A 47 1.50 -2.02 -13.28
N LEU A 48 2.50 -1.48 -12.58
CA LEU A 48 2.34 -0.86 -11.27
C LEU A 48 3.27 0.35 -11.24
N ARG A 49 2.76 1.48 -10.76
CA ARG A 49 3.57 2.67 -10.48
C ARG A 49 3.14 3.31 -9.18
N ILE A 50 4.10 3.86 -8.46
CA ILE A 50 3.86 4.66 -7.26
C ILE A 50 4.02 6.13 -7.67
N VAL A 51 3.00 6.93 -7.40
CA VAL A 51 3.02 8.38 -7.67
C VAL A 51 2.61 9.13 -6.42
N ARG A 52 3.02 10.40 -6.31
CA ARG A 52 2.53 11.30 -5.27
C ARG A 52 1.42 12.18 -5.85
N GLN A 53 0.30 12.27 -5.15
CA GLN A 53 -0.87 13.03 -5.59
C GLN A 53 -1.50 13.80 -4.43
N SER A 54 -2.05 14.97 -4.72
CA SER A 54 -2.95 15.72 -3.85
C SER A 54 -4.32 15.05 -3.77
N LEU A 55 -5.12 15.42 -2.77
CA LEU A 55 -6.51 15.00 -2.67
C LEU A 55 -7.32 15.31 -3.94
N ALA A 56 -7.13 16.50 -4.52
CA ALA A 56 -7.79 16.88 -5.76
C ALA A 56 -7.45 15.95 -6.94
N GLU A 57 -6.17 15.61 -7.12
CA GLU A 57 -5.75 14.68 -8.18
C GLU A 57 -6.30 13.26 -7.97
N ILE A 58 -6.45 12.81 -6.72
CA ILE A 58 -7.03 11.50 -6.39
C ILE A 58 -8.50 11.43 -6.84
N LEU A 59 -9.27 12.51 -6.63
CA LEU A 59 -10.67 12.58 -7.03
C LEU A 59 -10.85 12.53 -8.56
N GLU A 60 -9.87 13.00 -9.32
CA GLU A 60 -9.88 12.99 -10.80
C GLU A 60 -9.50 11.62 -11.39
N VAL A 61 -8.77 10.77 -10.66
CA VAL A 61 -8.33 9.45 -11.14
C VAL A 61 -9.24 8.29 -10.74
N VAL A 62 -10.35 8.57 -10.05
CA VAL A 62 -11.31 7.55 -9.63
C VAL A 62 -11.88 6.83 -10.87
N PRO A 63 -11.74 5.50 -10.99
CA PRO A 63 -12.28 4.79 -12.14
C PRO A 63 -13.82 4.85 -12.18
N ASP A 64 -14.38 4.85 -13.38
CA ASP A 64 -15.82 4.83 -13.57
C ASP A 64 -16.46 3.64 -12.87
N ARG A 65 -17.47 3.94 -12.02
CA ARG A 65 -18.21 2.95 -11.24
C ARG A 65 -17.31 2.04 -10.37
N ALA A 66 -16.15 2.55 -9.95
CA ALA A 66 -15.26 1.83 -9.05
C ALA A 66 -15.99 1.47 -7.74
N LEU A 67 -15.62 0.32 -7.18
CA LEU A 67 -15.87 0.02 -5.79
C LEU A 67 -14.84 0.77 -4.95
N LEU A 68 -15.33 1.61 -4.03
CA LEU A 68 -14.51 2.44 -3.17
C LEU A 68 -14.54 1.87 -1.74
N ALA A 69 -13.43 1.29 -1.30
CA ALA A 69 -13.29 0.75 0.04
C ALA A 69 -12.39 1.65 0.87
N LEU A 70 -12.96 2.21 1.94
CA LEU A 70 -12.22 2.98 2.92
C LEU A 70 -11.38 2.06 3.79
N LEU A 71 -10.18 2.54 4.09
CA LEU A 71 -9.21 1.84 4.91
C LEU A 71 -8.99 2.65 6.18
N ASP A 72 -9.06 1.97 7.32
CA ASP A 72 -8.60 2.51 8.59
C ASP A 72 -7.14 2.11 8.78
N GLY A 73 -6.33 3.07 9.20
CA GLY A 73 -4.90 2.94 9.27
C GLY A 73 -4.34 3.43 10.60
N PRO A 74 -3.03 3.26 10.79
CA PRO A 74 -2.37 3.66 12.02
C PRO A 74 -2.56 5.14 12.34
N GLN A 75 -2.68 5.47 13.63
CA GLN A 75 -2.91 6.83 14.13
C GLN A 75 -4.17 7.49 13.53
N GLY A 76 -5.18 6.70 13.17
CA GLY A 76 -6.43 7.18 12.56
C GLY A 76 -6.28 7.69 11.13
N GLY A 77 -5.15 7.38 10.45
CA GLY A 77 -4.94 7.75 9.06
C GLY A 77 -5.89 6.99 8.14
N LEU A 78 -6.68 7.73 7.35
CA LEU A 78 -7.58 7.13 6.38
C LEU A 78 -6.88 6.90 5.03
N GLY A 79 -7.10 5.71 4.49
CA GLY A 79 -6.73 5.34 3.12
C GLY A 79 -7.96 4.96 2.29
N VAL A 80 -7.75 4.73 1.00
CA VAL A 80 -8.79 4.17 0.13
C VAL A 80 -8.17 3.20 -0.86
N ILE A 81 -8.85 2.07 -1.08
CA ILE A 81 -8.61 1.20 -2.23
C ILE A 81 -9.79 1.30 -3.19
N MET A 82 -9.47 1.50 -4.46
CA MET A 82 -10.44 1.62 -5.54
C MET A 82 -10.26 0.44 -6.48
N LEU A 83 -11.32 -0.35 -6.65
CA LEU A 83 -11.35 -1.45 -7.60
C LEU A 83 -12.20 -1.02 -8.79
N GLY A 84 -11.60 -0.95 -9.97
CA GLY A 84 -12.34 -0.67 -11.20
C GLY A 84 -13.43 -1.72 -11.42
N ALA A 85 -14.54 -1.33 -12.05
CA ALA A 85 -15.68 -2.22 -12.26
C ALA A 85 -15.34 -3.60 -12.88
N PRO A 86 -14.39 -3.73 -13.84
CA PRO A 86 -13.98 -5.04 -14.35
C PRO A 86 -13.36 -5.96 -13.29
N VAL A 87 -12.57 -5.39 -12.36
CA VAL A 87 -11.92 -6.11 -11.26
C VAL A 87 -12.97 -6.61 -10.27
N THR A 88 -13.86 -5.71 -9.83
CA THR A 88 -14.97 -6.07 -8.93
C THR A 88 -15.85 -7.15 -9.55
N ALA A 89 -16.22 -7.02 -10.83
CA ALA A 89 -17.00 -8.04 -11.53
C ALA A 89 -16.27 -9.39 -11.60
N ALA A 90 -14.97 -9.41 -11.89
CA ALA A 90 -14.19 -10.65 -11.93
C ALA A 90 -14.16 -11.36 -10.57
N LEU A 91 -13.94 -10.62 -9.49
CA LEU A 91 -13.95 -11.18 -8.13
C LEU A 91 -15.31 -11.78 -7.78
N ILE A 92 -16.40 -11.07 -8.10
CA ILE A 92 -17.77 -11.54 -7.84
C ILE A 92 -18.10 -12.76 -8.68
N GLU A 93 -17.82 -12.73 -9.98
CA GLU A 93 -18.05 -13.87 -10.88
C GLU A 93 -17.25 -15.10 -10.43
N LYS A 94 -15.99 -14.91 -10.03
CA LYS A 94 -15.20 -16.00 -9.50
C LYS A 94 -15.82 -16.57 -8.23
N GLN A 95 -16.26 -15.72 -7.30
CA GLN A 95 -16.84 -16.16 -6.04
C GLN A 95 -18.21 -16.84 -6.21
N THR A 96 -19.03 -16.39 -7.16
CA THR A 96 -20.42 -16.85 -7.34
C THR A 96 -20.57 -17.94 -8.40
N LEU A 97 -19.72 -17.93 -9.44
CA LEU A 97 -19.80 -18.82 -10.60
C LEU A 97 -18.56 -19.73 -10.73
N GLY A 98 -17.52 -19.53 -9.92
CA GLY A 98 -16.28 -20.31 -9.95
C GLY A 98 -15.33 -19.97 -11.11
N LYS A 99 -15.72 -19.05 -12.01
CA LYS A 99 -14.94 -18.64 -13.18
C LYS A 99 -15.20 -17.18 -13.54
N VAL A 100 -14.23 -16.55 -14.18
CA VAL A 100 -14.38 -15.22 -14.78
C VAL A 100 -14.93 -15.38 -16.20
N GLY A 101 -16.00 -14.67 -16.52
CA GLY A 101 -16.61 -14.66 -17.84
C GLY A 101 -15.74 -13.95 -18.88
N THR A 102 -15.87 -14.36 -20.14
CA THR A 102 -15.16 -13.75 -21.27
C THR A 102 -15.81 -12.47 -21.79
N GLN A 103 -17.06 -12.21 -21.41
CA GLN A 103 -17.78 -11.01 -21.82
C GLN A 103 -17.35 -9.80 -20.99
N THR A 104 -17.32 -8.63 -21.62
CA THR A 104 -17.12 -7.36 -20.91
C THR A 104 -18.29 -7.14 -19.94
N PRO A 105 -18.02 -6.94 -18.64
CA PRO A 105 -19.06 -6.67 -17.67
C PRO A 105 -19.82 -5.40 -17.99
N VAL A 106 -21.15 -5.42 -17.78
CA VAL A 106 -21.93 -4.20 -17.80
C VAL A 106 -21.48 -3.31 -16.64
N LEU A 107 -21.08 -2.08 -16.95
CA LEU A 107 -20.70 -1.10 -15.94
C LEU A 107 -21.92 -0.76 -15.08
N ARG A 108 -21.86 -1.16 -13.81
CA ARG A 108 -22.87 -0.87 -12.80
C ARG A 108 -22.21 -0.36 -11.54
N LYS A 109 -22.90 0.49 -10.78
CA LYS A 109 -22.45 0.92 -9.46
C LYS A 109 -22.28 -0.33 -8.57
N ALA A 110 -21.15 -0.42 -7.87
CA ALA A 110 -20.98 -1.43 -6.84
C ALA A 110 -22.04 -1.24 -5.74
N SER A 111 -22.48 -2.35 -5.15
CA SER A 111 -23.41 -2.38 -4.03
C SER A 111 -22.68 -2.70 -2.74
N ARG A 112 -23.36 -2.52 -1.61
CA ARG A 112 -22.85 -2.97 -0.30
C ARG A 112 -22.60 -4.48 -0.28
N ILE A 113 -23.38 -5.26 -1.02
CA ILE A 113 -23.19 -6.72 -1.13
C ILE A 113 -21.90 -7.02 -1.90
N ASP A 114 -21.65 -6.31 -3.01
CA ASP A 114 -20.40 -6.41 -3.76
C ASP A 114 -19.19 -6.09 -2.89
N ALA A 115 -19.26 -5.03 -2.08
CA ALA A 115 -18.22 -4.69 -1.12
C ALA A 115 -17.98 -5.78 -0.08
N ALA A 116 -19.04 -6.32 0.52
CA ALA A 116 -18.93 -7.42 1.47
C ALA A 116 -18.28 -8.68 0.85
N MET A 117 -18.57 -8.96 -0.43
CA MET A 117 -17.98 -10.08 -1.17
C MET A 117 -16.46 -9.94 -1.35
N VAL A 118 -15.97 -8.73 -1.60
CA VAL A 118 -14.53 -8.48 -1.86
C VAL A 118 -13.72 -8.05 -0.64
N ALA A 119 -14.37 -7.66 0.47
CA ALA A 119 -13.70 -7.14 1.67
C ALA A 119 -12.61 -8.09 2.19
N GLY A 120 -12.89 -9.40 2.24
CA GLY A 120 -11.90 -10.39 2.69
C GLY A 120 -10.66 -10.50 1.80
N VAL A 121 -10.76 -10.22 0.50
CA VAL A 121 -9.60 -10.16 -0.41
C VAL A 121 -8.79 -8.91 -0.12
N ILE A 122 -9.46 -7.78 0.08
CA ILE A 122 -8.81 -6.50 0.42
C ILE A 122 -8.03 -6.63 1.73
N ASP A 123 -8.67 -7.15 2.80
CA ASP A 123 -8.01 -7.32 4.10
C ASP A 123 -6.82 -8.26 4.01
N ARG A 124 -6.94 -9.39 3.29
CA ARG A 124 -5.83 -10.32 3.09
C ARG A 124 -4.70 -9.69 2.28
N ALA A 125 -5.01 -8.88 1.27
CA ALA A 125 -3.99 -8.19 0.48
C ALA A 125 -3.24 -7.15 1.34
N LEU A 126 -3.94 -6.41 2.21
CA LEU A 126 -3.31 -5.45 3.11
C LEU A 126 -2.49 -6.13 4.21
N ALA A 127 -3.00 -7.22 4.79
CA ALA A 127 -2.22 -8.02 5.75
C ALA A 127 -0.97 -8.65 5.10
N GLY A 128 -1.11 -9.16 3.86
CA GLY A 128 0.04 -9.66 3.11
C GLY A 128 1.05 -8.57 2.73
N LEU A 129 0.60 -7.32 2.57
CA LEU A 129 1.48 -6.18 2.36
C LEU A 129 2.31 -5.88 3.63
N ASP A 130 1.68 -5.92 4.81
CA ASP A 130 2.40 -5.79 6.08
C ASP A 130 3.48 -6.87 6.23
N GLU A 131 3.14 -8.13 5.94
CA GLU A 131 4.08 -9.24 5.98
C GLU A 131 5.25 -9.03 5.01
N ALA A 132 4.96 -8.61 3.77
CA ALA A 132 5.97 -8.38 2.75
C ALA A 132 6.89 -7.20 3.06
N LEU A 133 6.43 -6.27 3.90
CA LEU A 133 7.17 -5.07 4.30
C LEU A 133 7.80 -5.16 5.69
N ALA A 134 7.70 -6.28 6.39
CA ALA A 134 8.10 -6.39 7.80
C ALA A 134 9.51 -5.85 8.09
N ASP A 135 10.46 -6.07 7.18
CA ASP A 135 11.86 -5.61 7.28
C ASP A 135 12.19 -4.44 6.34
N GLU A 136 11.19 -3.85 5.69
CA GLU A 136 11.35 -2.80 4.67
C GLU A 136 10.96 -1.42 5.23
N ALA A 137 11.71 -0.38 4.87
CA ALA A 137 11.43 0.99 5.33
C ALA A 137 10.04 1.51 4.93
N ASP A 138 9.47 0.98 3.84
CA ASP A 138 8.13 1.33 3.38
C ASP A 138 7.01 0.83 4.32
N LEU A 139 7.30 -0.02 5.32
CA LEU A 139 6.31 -0.42 6.34
C LEU A 139 5.72 0.77 7.10
N LEU A 140 6.55 1.78 7.40
CA LEU A 140 6.11 3.03 8.03
C LEU A 140 5.01 3.72 7.22
N TRP A 141 5.08 3.59 5.90
CA TRP A 141 4.14 4.22 4.98
C TRP A 141 2.92 3.37 4.71
N ALA A 142 3.13 2.12 4.28
CA ALA A 142 2.07 1.28 3.71
C ALA A 142 1.51 0.24 4.67
N GLY A 143 2.11 0.10 5.85
CA GLY A 143 1.72 -0.91 6.83
C GLY A 143 0.52 -0.51 7.69
N GLY A 144 -0.21 -1.52 8.16
CA GLY A 144 -1.22 -1.40 9.22
C GLY A 144 -2.60 -0.93 8.78
N PHE A 145 -2.84 -0.81 7.47
CA PHE A 145 -4.17 -0.45 6.93
C PHE A 145 -5.08 -1.67 6.86
N ARG A 146 -6.37 -1.51 7.18
CA ARG A 146 -7.39 -2.56 7.11
C ARG A 146 -8.67 -2.04 6.49
N TYR A 147 -9.46 -2.91 5.88
CA TYR A 147 -10.77 -2.56 5.35
C TYR A 147 -11.68 -2.07 6.49
N ALA A 148 -12.23 -0.87 6.33
CA ALA A 148 -13.14 -0.27 7.31
C ALA A 148 -14.58 -0.28 6.82
N SER A 149 -14.82 0.29 5.64
CA SER A 149 -16.17 0.42 5.10
C SER A 149 -16.18 0.64 3.59
N TYR A 150 -17.39 0.75 3.03
CA TYR A 150 -17.62 0.97 1.62
C TYR A 150 -18.26 2.34 1.39
N LEU A 151 -17.77 3.06 0.38
CA LEU A 151 -18.38 4.27 -0.13
C LEU A 151 -19.11 4.02 -1.44
N GLU A 152 -20.36 4.48 -1.46
CA GLU A 152 -21.21 4.35 -2.62
C GLU A 152 -20.77 5.23 -3.80
N ASP A 153 -20.19 6.38 -3.54
CA ASP A 153 -19.66 7.27 -4.57
C ASP A 153 -18.44 8.03 -4.05
N ALA A 154 -17.73 8.71 -4.96
CA ALA A 154 -16.47 9.36 -4.66
C ALA A 154 -16.63 10.70 -3.94
N ARG A 155 -17.83 11.32 -3.94
CA ARG A 155 -18.01 12.69 -3.42
C ARG A 155 -17.66 12.81 -1.92
N PRO A 156 -18.00 11.84 -1.06
CA PRO A 156 -17.57 11.85 0.35
C PRO A 156 -16.05 11.82 0.54
N LEU A 157 -15.26 11.30 -0.40
CA LEU A 157 -13.81 11.19 -0.23
C LEU A 157 -13.16 12.55 0.05
N GLY A 158 -13.61 13.62 -0.62
CA GLY A 158 -13.06 14.97 -0.43
C GLY A 158 -13.33 15.58 0.96
N LEU A 159 -14.26 15.01 1.73
CA LEU A 159 -14.53 15.43 3.11
C LEU A 159 -13.92 14.50 4.15
N MET A 160 -13.67 13.24 3.78
CA MET A 160 -13.17 12.21 4.68
C MET A 160 -11.65 12.15 4.70
N LEU A 161 -11.02 12.29 3.53
CA LEU A 161 -9.57 12.34 3.40
C LEU A 161 -9.05 13.72 3.84
N GLU A 162 -7.90 13.74 4.49
CA GLU A 162 -7.22 14.97 4.88
C GLU A 162 -6.66 15.68 3.63
N ASP A 163 -6.59 17.01 3.66
CA ASP A 163 -5.98 17.80 2.58
C ASP A 163 -4.44 17.75 2.70
N GLU A 164 -3.89 16.57 2.44
CA GLU A 164 -2.47 16.26 2.50
C GLU A 164 -2.03 15.49 1.25
N PRO A 165 -0.72 15.40 0.96
CA PRO A 165 -0.25 14.58 -0.15
C PRO A 165 -0.37 13.09 0.18
N TYR A 166 -0.75 12.31 -0.83
CA TYR A 166 -0.85 10.85 -0.78
C TYR A 166 0.19 10.21 -1.70
N ARG A 167 0.66 9.02 -1.31
CA ARG A 167 1.35 8.10 -2.24
C ARG A 167 0.29 7.13 -2.76
N VAL A 168 0.24 6.97 -4.08
CA VAL A 168 -0.78 6.22 -4.80
C VAL A 168 -0.13 5.11 -5.61
N LEU A 169 -0.49 3.87 -5.32
CA LEU A 169 -0.15 2.69 -6.10
C LEU A 169 -1.21 2.50 -7.19
N LEU A 170 -0.83 2.77 -8.44
CA LEU A 170 -1.69 2.64 -9.62
C LEU A 170 -1.35 1.33 -10.34
N ALA A 171 -2.22 0.34 -10.25
CA ALA A 171 -2.04 -0.98 -10.87
C ALA A 171 -3.01 -1.18 -12.05
N GLU A 172 -2.47 -1.65 -13.17
CA GLU A 172 -3.25 -2.29 -14.23
C GLU A 172 -3.04 -3.81 -14.11
N VAL A 173 -4.13 -4.56 -14.02
CA VAL A 173 -4.11 -6.01 -13.77
C VAL A 173 -4.95 -6.77 -14.79
N ALA A 174 -4.58 -8.02 -15.06
CA ALA A 174 -5.36 -8.99 -15.81
C ALA A 174 -5.82 -10.12 -14.88
N LEU A 175 -7.10 -10.50 -14.95
CA LEU A 175 -7.71 -11.49 -14.04
C LEU A 175 -8.25 -12.71 -14.78
N GLY A 176 -7.91 -13.89 -14.25
CA GLY A 176 -8.34 -15.19 -14.73
C GLY A 176 -7.87 -15.53 -16.15
N ASP A 177 -8.25 -16.71 -16.63
CA ASP A 177 -7.79 -17.25 -17.92
C ASP A 177 -8.24 -16.40 -19.13
N ALA A 178 -9.36 -15.70 -18.99
CA ALA A 178 -9.87 -14.79 -20.00
C ALA A 178 -9.07 -13.47 -20.07
N GLY A 179 -8.15 -13.23 -19.14
CA GLY A 179 -7.28 -12.06 -19.11
C GLY A 179 -8.05 -10.74 -18.94
N ARG A 180 -9.15 -10.73 -18.17
CA ARG A 180 -9.97 -9.52 -18.01
C ARG A 180 -9.14 -8.41 -17.39
N GLU A 181 -8.97 -7.31 -18.10
CA GLU A 181 -8.16 -6.18 -17.62
C GLU A 181 -8.96 -5.23 -16.74
N GLY A 182 -8.29 -4.62 -15.76
CA GLY A 182 -8.88 -3.61 -14.90
C GLY A 182 -7.86 -2.92 -14.00
N ARG A 183 -8.33 -1.89 -13.29
CA ARG A 183 -7.51 -1.05 -12.41
C ARG A 183 -7.70 -1.38 -10.94
N VAL A 184 -6.60 -1.39 -10.20
CA VAL A 184 -6.58 -1.39 -8.73
C VAL A 184 -5.74 -0.21 -8.27
N ILE A 185 -6.33 0.68 -7.48
CA ILE A 185 -5.66 1.88 -6.98
C ILE A 185 -5.66 1.85 -5.47
N LEU A 186 -4.48 1.90 -4.85
CA LEU A 186 -4.32 2.01 -3.39
C LEU A 186 -3.75 3.38 -3.05
N VAL A 187 -4.47 4.13 -2.22
CA VAL A 187 -4.17 5.52 -1.84
C VAL A 187 -3.91 5.57 -0.34
N LEU A 188 -2.70 5.99 0.04
CA LEU A 188 -2.27 6.06 1.45
C LEU A 188 -1.57 7.40 1.73
N PRO A 189 -1.75 8.01 2.93
CA PRO A 189 -1.08 9.26 3.31
C PRO A 189 0.43 9.22 3.04
N ALA A 190 0.98 10.21 2.32
CA ALA A 190 2.37 10.16 1.86
C ALA A 190 3.38 10.24 3.01
N ALA A 191 3.01 10.89 4.11
CA ALA A 191 3.84 10.98 5.30
C ALA A 191 4.07 9.61 5.98
N GLY A 192 3.16 8.66 5.73
CA GLY A 192 3.10 7.42 6.51
C GLY A 192 2.64 7.67 7.94
N ARG A 193 1.88 6.74 8.50
CA ARG A 193 1.48 6.79 9.92
C ARG A 193 1.76 5.48 10.65
N GLY A 194 2.33 4.50 9.96
CA GLY A 194 2.62 3.17 10.46
C GLY A 194 3.76 3.11 11.46
N THR A 195 4.16 1.90 11.80
CA THR A 195 5.29 1.63 12.68
C THR A 195 6.53 1.38 11.82
N SER A 196 7.65 2.03 12.13
CA SER A 196 8.92 1.68 11.48
C SER A 196 9.33 0.25 11.85
N PRO A 197 9.98 -0.50 10.94
CA PRO A 197 10.61 -1.76 11.30
C PRO A 197 11.54 -1.52 12.49
N ALA A 198 11.41 -2.34 13.53
CA ALA A 198 12.36 -2.31 14.62
C ALA A 198 13.72 -2.75 14.04
N LEU A 199 14.69 -1.83 13.96
CA LEU A 199 16.09 -2.25 13.94
C LEU A 199 16.26 -3.15 15.16
N PRO A 200 16.90 -4.34 15.06
CA PRO A 200 17.30 -5.06 16.25
C PRO A 200 18.06 -4.05 17.09
N ALA A 201 17.56 -3.76 18.30
CA ALA A 201 18.22 -2.87 19.21
C ALA A 201 19.67 -3.36 19.25
N GLU A 202 20.60 -2.54 18.75
CA GLU A 202 22.01 -2.77 19.06
C GLU A 202 22.02 -2.88 20.57
N ALA A 203 22.25 -4.10 21.07
CA ALA A 203 22.44 -4.33 22.47
C ALA A 203 23.44 -3.26 22.90
N SER A 204 22.99 -2.36 23.77
CA SER A 204 23.86 -1.37 24.38
C SER A 204 25.11 -2.12 24.80
N VAL A 205 26.22 -1.84 24.14
CA VAL A 205 27.55 -2.28 24.57
C VAL A 205 27.88 -1.42 25.78
N ASP A 206 27.13 -1.63 26.85
CA ASP A 206 27.34 -1.09 28.18
C ASP A 206 27.34 -2.27 29.14
N GLU A 207 28.29 -3.16 28.88
CA GLU A 207 28.94 -4.02 29.86
C GLU A 207 30.19 -4.55 29.15
N ALA A 208 31.21 -3.69 29.07
CA ALA A 208 32.57 -4.19 28.92
C ALA A 208 32.82 -5.10 30.15
N PRO A 209 33.10 -6.41 29.98
CA PRO A 209 33.56 -7.18 31.11
C PRO A 209 34.91 -6.60 31.53
N HIS A 210 35.01 -6.18 32.79
CA HIS A 210 36.23 -5.76 33.47
C HIS A 210 37.27 -6.90 33.44
N PHE A 211 37.93 -7.10 32.30
CA PHE A 211 39.02 -8.06 32.16
C PHE A 211 40.37 -7.43 32.55
N SER A 212 40.45 -6.10 32.63
CA SER A 212 41.70 -5.38 32.94
C SER A 212 42.00 -5.25 34.44
N GLU A 213 41.06 -5.50 35.35
CA GLU A 213 41.32 -5.38 36.81
C GLU A 213 41.79 -6.69 37.45
N ALA A 214 41.54 -7.85 36.82
CA ALA A 214 41.96 -9.13 37.36
C ALA A 214 43.44 -9.46 37.12
N LEU A 215 44.12 -8.78 36.18
CA LEU A 215 45.51 -9.10 35.82
C LEU A 215 46.56 -8.33 36.64
N SER A 216 46.20 -7.19 37.23
CA SER A 216 47.09 -6.38 38.08
C SER A 216 47.22 -6.89 39.51
N ALA A 217 46.36 -7.83 39.94
CA ALA A 217 46.40 -8.43 41.28
C ALA A 217 47.31 -9.67 41.39
N GLN A 218 47.93 -10.14 40.30
CA GLN A 218 48.74 -11.37 40.29
C GLN A 218 50.23 -11.15 39.99
N VAL A 219 50.70 -9.91 40.06
CA VAL A 219 52.14 -9.57 40.03
C VAL A 219 52.47 -8.60 41.17
N MET A 220 52.40 -9.10 42.41
CA MET A 220 53.26 -8.71 43.53
C MET A 220 53.36 -9.84 44.54
#